data_AF-M3GY42-F1
#
_entry.id   AF-M3GY42-F1
#
_cell.length_a   1.000
_cell.length_b   1.000
_cell.length_c   1.000
_cell.angle_alpha   90.00
_cell.angle_beta   90.00
_cell.angle_gamma   90.00
#
_symmetry.space_group_name_H-M   'P 1'
#
loop_
_entity.id
_entity.type
_entity.pdbx_description
1 polymer ?
#
loop_
_entity_poly.entity_id
_entity_poly.type
_entity_poly.pdbx_seq_one_letter_code
_entity_poly.pdbx_strand_id
1 'polypeptide(L)'
;MDPSFALFITAIILPLSLIMAYLLHPLFFGLVAFYLMFNVLYSRFLKHMVILDVMSISIGFVIRAIAGSVIIHVTFSSWLLLCTFMLALFWGFSKRRGELIILEGNAKGHRKILDEYSTSFLDMMLGMVATMTLMSYVLYVTSPATIANLGTDRLIYTIPIVVYAIFRSLYIIYIKNMGHNPTKAILSDWGVLFAGLIWVVLVVTIMYSDFGIRFDL
;
A
#
# COMPACT_ATOMS: atom_id res chain seq x y z
N MET A 1 24.43 14.27 -0.37
CA MET A 1 24.92 12.89 -0.21
C MET A 1 25.76 12.59 -1.43
N ASP A 2 27.05 12.31 -1.24
CA ASP A 2 27.93 11.99 -2.36
C ASP A 2 27.45 10.70 -3.07
N PRO A 3 27.37 10.68 -4.41
CA PRO A 3 26.96 9.50 -5.18
C PRO A 3 27.78 8.25 -4.87
N SER A 4 29.05 8.42 -4.52
CA SER A 4 29.97 7.34 -4.12
C SER A 4 29.54 6.65 -2.81
N PHE A 5 29.02 7.41 -1.85
CA PHE A 5 28.56 6.87 -0.57
C PHE A 5 27.28 6.04 -0.72
N ALA A 6 26.36 6.48 -1.59
CA ALA A 6 25.15 5.71 -1.91
C ALA A 6 25.47 4.37 -2.62
N LEU A 7 26.46 4.38 -3.53
CA LEU A 7 26.93 3.16 -4.21
C LEU A 7 27.58 2.18 -3.22
N PHE A 8 28.39 2.67 -2.30
CA PHE A 8 29.03 1.83 -1.28
C PHE A 8 28.02 1.14 -0.37
N ILE A 9 27.02 1.88 0.14
CA ILE A 9 25.94 1.31 0.96
C ILE A 9 25.17 0.24 0.18
N THR A 10 24.83 0.53 -1.07
CA THR A 10 24.09 -0.41 -1.93
C THR A 10 24.90 -1.69 -2.17
N ALA A 11 26.20 -1.55 -2.40
CA ALA A 11 27.11 -2.67 -2.65
C ALA A 11 27.25 -3.61 -1.44
N ILE A 12 27.03 -3.13 -0.22
CA ILE A 12 27.06 -3.96 1.00
C ILE A 12 25.69 -4.56 1.30
N ILE A 13 24.63 -3.75 1.26
CA ILE A 13 23.29 -4.17 1.68
C ILE A 13 22.68 -5.20 0.72
N LEU A 14 22.89 -5.02 -0.60
CA LEU A 14 22.29 -5.88 -1.61
C LEU A 14 22.75 -7.34 -1.49
N PRO A 15 24.06 -7.65 -1.47
CA PRO A 15 24.51 -9.03 -1.28
C PRO A 15 24.13 -9.59 0.09
N LEU A 16 24.21 -8.79 1.16
CA LEU A 16 23.78 -9.24 2.49
C LEU A 16 22.30 -9.62 2.52
N SER A 17 21.44 -8.85 1.85
CA SER A 17 20.01 -9.14 1.74
C SER A 17 19.72 -10.43 0.96
N LEU A 18 20.48 -10.71 -0.11
CA LEU A 18 20.34 -11.92 -0.90
C LEU A 18 20.81 -13.16 -0.14
N ILE A 19 21.92 -13.06 0.59
CA ILE A 19 22.43 -14.14 1.45
C ILE A 19 21.40 -14.46 2.54
N MET A 20 20.88 -13.44 3.23
CA MET A 20 19.84 -13.64 4.25
C MET A 20 18.56 -14.23 3.67
N ALA A 21 18.14 -13.79 2.47
CA ALA A 21 16.97 -14.35 1.80
C ALA A 21 17.15 -15.83 1.41
N TYR A 22 18.36 -16.21 0.97
CA TYR A 22 18.70 -17.59 0.66
C TYR A 22 18.67 -18.49 1.92
N LEU A 23 19.19 -17.99 3.04
CA LEU A 23 19.20 -18.71 4.31
C LEU A 23 17.80 -18.94 4.89
N LEU A 24 16.85 -18.04 4.62
CA LEU A 24 15.47 -18.16 5.10
C LEU A 24 14.68 -19.24 4.35
N HIS A 25 14.56 -19.12 3.03
CA HIS A 25 13.80 -20.07 2.23
C HIS A 25 14.08 -19.91 0.72
N PRO A 26 14.22 -21.01 -0.07
CA PRO A 26 14.48 -20.92 -1.52
C PRO A 26 13.41 -20.15 -2.30
N LEU A 27 12.11 -20.32 -1.96
CA LEU A 27 11.03 -19.56 -2.59
C LEU A 27 11.10 -18.07 -2.24
N PHE A 28 11.51 -17.73 -1.01
CA PHE A 28 11.65 -16.33 -0.59
C PHE A 28 12.79 -15.66 -1.35
N PHE A 29 13.93 -16.35 -1.53
CA PHE A 29 15.01 -15.88 -2.39
C PHE A 29 14.53 -15.61 -3.83
N GLY A 30 13.75 -16.52 -4.42
CA GLY A 30 13.18 -16.34 -5.76
C GLY A 30 12.29 -15.09 -5.86
N LEU A 31 11.45 -14.84 -4.86
CA LEU A 31 10.60 -13.64 -4.80
C LEU A 31 11.41 -12.35 -4.63
N VAL A 32 12.47 -12.37 -3.81
CA VAL A 32 13.38 -11.22 -3.65
C VAL A 32 14.15 -10.93 -4.94
N ALA A 33 14.66 -11.97 -5.61
CA ALA A 33 15.34 -11.83 -6.89
C ALA A 33 14.40 -11.27 -7.98
N PHE A 34 13.17 -11.79 -8.06
CA PHE A 34 12.15 -11.28 -8.97
C PHE A 34 11.80 -9.82 -8.65
N TYR A 35 11.63 -9.47 -7.36
CA TYR A 35 11.38 -8.10 -6.93
C TYR A 35 12.51 -7.15 -7.33
N LEU A 36 13.78 -7.56 -7.16
CA LEU A 36 14.93 -6.76 -7.57
C LEU A 36 14.97 -6.56 -9.10
N MET A 37 14.74 -7.63 -9.87
CA MET A 37 14.67 -7.55 -11.33
C MET A 37 13.55 -6.60 -11.77
N PHE A 38 12.37 -6.70 -11.14
CA PHE A 38 11.24 -5.84 -11.40
C PHE A 38 11.54 -4.38 -11.05
N ASN A 39 12.28 -4.13 -9.98
CA ASN A 39 12.70 -2.77 -9.58
C ASN A 39 13.69 -2.15 -10.59
N VAL A 40 14.64 -2.95 -11.09
CA VAL A 40 15.55 -2.52 -12.16
C VAL A 40 14.77 -2.18 -13.44
N LEU A 41 13.84 -3.05 -13.84
CA LEU A 41 12.97 -2.83 -15.00
C LEU A 41 12.11 -1.56 -14.81
N TYR A 42 11.57 -1.36 -13.61
CA TYR A 42 10.84 -0.14 -13.24
C TYR A 42 11.68 1.12 -13.40
N SER A 43 12.89 1.12 -12.83
CA SER A 43 13.77 2.30 -12.86
C SER A 43 14.25 2.64 -14.27
N ARG A 44 14.33 1.65 -15.17
CA ARG A 44 14.83 1.85 -16.53
C ARG A 44 13.75 2.20 -17.54
N PHE A 45 12.55 1.62 -17.43
CA PHE A 45 11.51 1.75 -18.46
C PHE A 45 10.15 2.19 -17.89
N LEU A 46 9.61 1.49 -16.89
CA LEU A 46 8.21 1.69 -16.49
C LEU A 46 7.98 3.02 -15.76
N LYS A 47 9.02 3.60 -15.15
CA LYS A 47 8.93 4.95 -14.56
C LYS A 47 8.64 6.05 -15.57
N HIS A 48 8.73 5.76 -16.89
CA HIS A 48 8.53 6.70 -17.98
C HIS A 48 7.16 6.58 -18.66
N MET A 49 6.33 5.63 -18.25
CA MET A 49 4.99 5.42 -18.81
C MET A 49 3.92 5.81 -17.78
N VAL A 50 2.95 6.62 -18.21
CA VAL A 50 1.79 7.06 -17.43
C VAL A 50 1.01 5.84 -16.93
N ILE A 51 0.55 5.87 -15.68
CA ILE A 51 -0.17 4.81 -14.94
C ILE A 51 0.72 3.61 -14.58
N LEU A 52 1.52 3.13 -15.53
CA LEU A 52 2.39 1.97 -15.33
C LEU A 52 3.45 2.22 -14.25
N ASP A 53 3.87 3.46 -14.03
CA ASP A 53 4.77 3.80 -12.93
C ASP A 53 4.13 3.52 -11.55
N VAL A 54 2.89 3.98 -11.34
CA VAL A 54 2.15 3.79 -10.09
C VAL A 54 1.69 2.33 -9.92
N MET A 55 1.27 1.67 -11.00
CA MET A 55 0.93 0.24 -10.98
C MET A 55 2.14 -0.61 -10.60
N SER A 56 3.32 -0.30 -11.14
CA SER A 56 4.56 -1.02 -10.80
C SER A 56 4.92 -0.90 -9.32
N ILE A 57 4.85 0.31 -8.77
CA ILE A 57 5.08 0.52 -7.33
C ILE A 57 4.11 -0.34 -6.51
N SER A 58 2.85 -0.36 -6.91
CA SER A 58 1.77 -1.10 -6.23
C SER A 58 1.96 -2.61 -6.31
N ILE A 59 2.36 -3.14 -7.47
CA ILE A 59 2.76 -4.55 -7.63
C ILE A 59 3.92 -4.88 -6.69
N GLY A 60 4.88 -3.95 -6.52
CA GLY A 60 5.97 -4.12 -5.58
C GLY A 60 5.53 -4.25 -4.11
N PHE A 61 4.41 -3.64 -3.70
CA PHE A 61 3.82 -3.87 -2.37
C PHE A 61 3.19 -5.25 -2.25
N VAL A 62 2.52 -5.72 -3.31
CA VAL A 62 1.91 -7.05 -3.36
C VAL A 62 2.97 -8.14 -3.28
N ILE A 63 4.06 -8.04 -4.06
CA ILE A 63 5.17 -9.01 -4.02
C ILE A 63 5.76 -9.09 -2.61
N ARG A 64 5.91 -7.95 -1.93
CA ARG A 64 6.40 -7.92 -0.53
C ARG A 64 5.43 -8.58 0.44
N ALA A 65 4.12 -8.37 0.28
CA ALA A 65 3.11 -9.04 1.10
C ALA A 65 3.15 -10.57 0.93
N ILE A 66 3.26 -11.04 -0.33
CA ILE A 66 3.40 -12.48 -0.65
C ILE A 66 4.72 -13.03 -0.09
N ALA A 67 5.83 -12.30 -0.23
CA ALA A 67 7.11 -12.74 0.31
C ALA A 67 7.06 -12.89 1.84
N GLY A 68 6.36 -11.98 2.53
CA GLY A 68 6.10 -12.09 3.97
C GLY A 68 5.27 -13.33 4.32
N SER A 69 4.23 -13.62 3.55
CA SER A 69 3.36 -14.79 3.77
C SER A 69 4.08 -16.12 3.66
N VAL A 70 5.02 -16.21 2.70
CA VAL A 70 5.83 -17.40 2.45
C VAL A 70 6.72 -17.72 3.65
N ILE A 71 7.27 -16.71 4.32
CA ILE A 71 8.12 -16.90 5.51
C ILE A 71 7.31 -17.38 6.72
N ILE A 72 6.14 -16.78 6.95
CA ILE A 72 5.30 -17.13 8.11
C ILE A 72 4.44 -18.37 7.88
N HIS A 73 4.49 -18.96 6.68
CA HIS A 73 3.70 -20.13 6.26
C HIS A 73 2.18 -19.97 6.44
N VAL A 74 1.66 -18.75 6.21
CA VAL A 74 0.23 -18.45 6.32
C VAL A 74 -0.40 -18.29 4.94
N THR A 75 -1.58 -18.89 4.77
CA THR A 75 -2.44 -18.72 3.59
C THR A 75 -2.97 -17.28 3.51
N PHE A 76 -2.62 -16.58 2.44
CA PHE A 76 -3.11 -15.22 2.21
C PHE A 76 -4.49 -15.23 1.55
N SER A 77 -5.36 -14.32 1.99
CA SER A 77 -6.62 -14.05 1.30
C SER A 77 -6.33 -13.24 0.03
N SER A 78 -6.83 -13.71 -1.12
CA SER A 78 -6.73 -12.99 -2.39
C SER A 78 -7.32 -11.58 -2.31
N TRP A 79 -8.37 -11.39 -1.50
CA TRP A 79 -9.00 -10.09 -1.25
C TRP A 79 -8.07 -9.13 -0.50
N LEU A 80 -7.25 -9.65 0.42
CA LEU A 80 -6.26 -8.84 1.15
C LEU A 80 -5.12 -8.38 0.24
N LEU A 81 -4.68 -9.23 -0.70
CA LEU A 81 -3.71 -8.85 -1.73
C LEU A 81 -4.27 -7.76 -2.64
N LEU A 82 -5.51 -7.91 -3.07
CA LEU A 82 -6.19 -6.88 -3.87
C LEU A 82 -6.34 -5.56 -3.09
N CYS A 83 -6.73 -5.63 -1.82
CA CYS A 83 -6.80 -4.47 -0.93
C CYS A 83 -5.44 -3.77 -0.81
N THR A 84 -4.35 -4.53 -0.63
CA THR A 84 -2.98 -3.99 -0.59
C THR A 84 -2.59 -3.31 -1.90
N PHE A 85 -2.95 -3.91 -3.04
CA PHE A 85 -2.70 -3.35 -4.36
C PHE A 85 -3.46 -2.03 -4.57
N MET A 86 -4.75 -2.01 -4.24
CA MET A 86 -5.61 -0.82 -4.35
C MET A 86 -5.14 0.30 -3.41
N LEU A 87 -4.81 -0.01 -2.15
CA LEU A 87 -4.25 0.97 -1.22
C LEU A 87 -2.93 1.56 -1.71
N ALA A 88 -2.04 0.74 -2.26
CA ALA A 88 -0.78 1.24 -2.81
C ALA A 88 -1.00 2.15 -4.02
N LEU A 89 -1.96 1.81 -4.90
CA LEU A 89 -2.38 2.65 -6.02
C LEU A 89 -2.95 3.98 -5.53
N PHE A 90 -3.80 3.96 -4.50
CA PHE A 90 -4.44 5.14 -3.91
C PHE A 90 -3.38 6.16 -3.49
N TRP A 91 -2.39 5.71 -2.72
CA TRP A 91 -1.31 6.59 -2.26
C TRP A 91 -0.38 7.03 -3.40
N GLY A 92 -0.14 6.16 -4.38
CA GLY A 92 0.66 6.49 -5.54
C GLY A 92 0.04 7.59 -6.41
N PHE A 93 -1.27 7.51 -6.70
CA PHE A 93 -1.99 8.57 -7.42
C PHE A 93 -2.12 9.85 -6.60
N SER A 94 -2.34 9.74 -5.28
CA SER A 94 -2.38 10.88 -4.37
C SER A 94 -1.07 11.68 -4.43
N LYS A 95 0.07 10.97 -4.41
CA LYS A 95 1.40 11.57 -4.56
C LYS A 95 1.54 12.29 -5.91
N ARG A 96 1.16 11.65 -7.02
CA ARG A 96 1.24 12.26 -8.36
C ARG A 96 0.38 13.51 -8.48
N ARG A 97 -0.82 13.50 -7.91
CA ARG A 97 -1.72 14.65 -7.85
C ARG A 97 -1.08 15.81 -7.09
N GLY A 98 -0.51 15.53 -5.93
CA GLY A 98 0.15 16.57 -5.14
C GLY A 98 1.43 17.11 -5.80
N GLU A 99 2.19 16.27 -6.48
CA GLU A 99 3.34 16.73 -7.30
C GLU A 99 2.87 17.70 -8.40
N LEU A 100 1.78 17.41 -9.13
CA LEU A 100 1.21 18.30 -10.14
C LEU A 100 0.81 19.67 -9.59
N ILE A 101 0.07 19.70 -8.48
CA ILE A 101 -0.39 20.95 -7.86
C ILE A 101 0.80 21.82 -7.42
N ILE A 102 1.88 21.21 -6.91
CA ILE A 102 3.10 21.95 -6.56
C ILE A 102 3.81 22.48 -7.81
N LEU A 103 3.84 21.71 -8.90
CA LEU A 103 4.47 22.11 -10.15
C LEU A 103 3.72 23.26 -10.84
N GLU A 104 2.39 23.29 -10.80
CA GLU A 104 1.61 24.44 -11.26
C GLU A 104 1.98 25.74 -10.51
N GLY A 105 2.42 25.62 -9.24
CA GLY A 105 2.91 26.73 -8.43
C GLY A 105 4.41 27.04 -8.55
N ASN A 106 5.24 26.15 -9.10
CA ASN A 106 6.70 26.29 -9.19
C ASN A 106 7.26 25.72 -10.51
N ALA A 107 7.45 26.59 -11.51
CA ALA A 107 7.87 26.27 -12.88
C ALA A 107 9.33 25.79 -13.07
N LYS A 108 9.99 25.14 -12.09
CA LYS A 108 11.46 24.87 -12.14
C LYS A 108 11.93 23.43 -11.96
N GLY A 109 11.12 22.40 -12.23
CA GLY A 109 11.60 21.02 -12.16
C GLY A 109 10.77 20.01 -12.94
N HIS A 110 10.91 19.98 -14.26
CA HIS A 110 10.12 19.08 -15.11
C HIS A 110 10.49 17.61 -14.95
N ARG A 111 9.51 16.79 -14.57
CA ARG A 111 9.45 15.38 -14.95
C ARG A 111 8.48 15.29 -16.13
N LYS A 112 8.99 15.02 -17.34
CA LYS A 112 8.26 15.04 -18.64
C LYS A 112 6.90 14.30 -18.69
N ILE A 113 6.66 13.40 -17.74
CA ILE A 113 5.47 12.52 -17.68
C ILE A 113 4.32 13.20 -16.95
N LEU A 114 4.59 14.22 -16.13
CA LEU A 114 3.55 14.94 -15.42
C LEU A 114 2.70 15.81 -16.36
N ASP A 115 3.26 16.26 -17.47
CA ASP A 115 2.53 17.07 -18.46
C ASP A 115 1.37 16.30 -19.13
N GLU A 116 1.36 14.97 -19.04
CA GLU A 116 0.28 14.11 -19.56
C GLU A 116 -0.85 13.88 -18.56
N TYR A 117 -0.68 14.28 -17.29
CA TYR A 117 -1.71 14.13 -16.26
C TYR A 117 -2.50 15.43 -16.05
N SER A 118 -3.83 15.33 -16.02
CA SER A 118 -4.68 16.37 -15.47
C SER A 118 -5.11 16.04 -14.05
N THR A 119 -5.31 17.08 -13.22
CA THR A 119 -5.85 16.94 -11.86
C THR A 119 -7.18 16.19 -11.88
N SER A 120 -8.09 16.54 -12.80
CA SER A 120 -9.39 15.87 -12.97
C SER A 120 -9.28 14.37 -13.29
N PHE A 121 -8.30 13.98 -14.11
CA PHE A 121 -8.08 12.56 -14.42
C PHE A 121 -7.58 11.78 -13.19
N LEU A 122 -6.64 12.34 -12.45
CA LEU A 122 -6.17 11.74 -11.19
C LEU A 122 -7.27 11.69 -10.13
N ASP A 123 -8.16 12.67 -10.12
CA ASP A 123 -9.30 12.71 -9.20
C ASP A 123 -10.28 11.56 -9.49
N MET A 124 -10.56 11.31 -10.77
CA MET A 124 -11.36 10.15 -11.20
C MET A 124 -10.69 8.83 -10.81
N MET A 125 -9.38 8.70 -11.04
CA MET A 125 -8.61 7.50 -10.67
C MET A 125 -8.62 7.27 -9.15
N LEU A 126 -8.41 8.32 -8.35
CA LEU A 126 -8.45 8.25 -6.89
C LEU A 126 -9.81 7.80 -6.38
N GLY A 127 -10.91 8.33 -6.93
CA GLY A 127 -12.26 7.90 -6.58
C GLY A 127 -12.52 6.42 -6.91
N MET A 128 -12.10 5.96 -8.08
CA MET A 128 -12.23 4.55 -8.48
C MET A 128 -11.43 3.63 -7.55
N VAL A 129 -10.17 3.97 -7.29
CA VAL A 129 -9.29 3.15 -6.44
C VAL A 129 -9.75 3.17 -4.98
N ALA A 130 -10.24 4.29 -4.45
CA ALA A 130 -10.83 4.36 -3.11
C ALA A 130 -12.05 3.45 -2.97
N THR A 131 -12.93 3.46 -3.97
CA THR A 131 -14.11 2.59 -4.01
C THR A 131 -13.71 1.11 -4.08
N MET A 132 -12.76 0.76 -4.95
CA MET A 132 -12.24 -0.62 -5.05
C MET A 132 -11.52 -1.07 -3.78
N THR A 133 -10.84 -0.16 -3.08
CA THR A 133 -10.21 -0.42 -1.78
C THR A 133 -11.28 -0.81 -0.74
N LEU A 134 -12.34 -0.01 -0.62
CA LEU A 134 -13.43 -0.32 0.31
C LEU A 134 -14.12 -1.63 -0.05
N MET A 135 -14.42 -1.86 -1.33
CA MET A 135 -15.04 -3.10 -1.79
C MET A 135 -14.16 -4.32 -1.50
N SER A 136 -12.86 -4.25 -1.82
CA SER A 136 -11.93 -5.36 -1.54
C SER A 136 -11.78 -5.61 -0.04
N TYR A 137 -11.83 -4.57 0.81
CA TYR A 137 -11.84 -4.75 2.26
C TYR A 137 -13.12 -5.41 2.77
N VAL A 138 -14.29 -4.98 2.29
CA VAL A 138 -15.59 -5.58 2.66
C VAL A 138 -15.64 -7.04 2.23
N LEU A 139 -15.17 -7.36 1.02
CA LEU A 139 -15.08 -8.73 0.53
C LEU A 139 -14.05 -9.55 1.33
N TYR A 140 -12.96 -8.92 1.77
CA TYR A 140 -11.99 -9.60 2.63
C TYR A 140 -12.61 -10.03 3.96
N VAL A 141 -13.28 -9.12 4.68
CA VAL A 141 -13.84 -9.42 6.01
C VAL A 141 -15.08 -10.32 5.96
N THR A 142 -15.81 -10.36 4.84
CA THR A 142 -16.99 -11.22 4.67
C THR A 142 -16.71 -12.53 3.93
N SER A 143 -15.49 -12.72 3.39
CA SER A 143 -15.16 -13.94 2.65
C SER A 143 -15.18 -15.18 3.55
N PRO A 144 -15.87 -16.27 3.16
CA PRO A 144 -15.86 -17.51 3.92
C PRO A 144 -14.47 -18.08 4.17
N ALA A 145 -13.56 -17.91 3.19
CA ALA A 145 -12.18 -18.33 3.33
C ALA A 145 -11.47 -17.52 4.44
N THR A 146 -11.66 -16.20 4.49
CA THR A 146 -11.07 -15.37 5.54
C THR A 146 -11.63 -15.72 6.91
N ILE A 147 -12.95 -15.89 7.03
CA ILE A 147 -13.62 -16.26 8.29
C ILE A 147 -13.09 -17.62 8.78
N ALA A 148 -12.94 -18.61 7.89
CA ALA A 148 -12.39 -19.91 8.24
C ALA A 148 -10.91 -19.85 8.67
N ASN A 149 -10.10 -19.00 8.03
CA ASN A 149 -8.69 -18.83 8.39
C ASN A 149 -8.49 -18.05 9.70
N LEU A 150 -9.37 -17.09 10.01
CA LEU A 150 -9.25 -16.22 11.19
C LEU A 150 -10.09 -16.70 12.38
N GLY A 151 -11.03 -17.62 12.17
CA GLY A 151 -11.91 -18.16 13.21
C GLY A 151 -12.97 -17.18 13.73
N THR A 152 -13.22 -16.08 13.01
CA THR A 152 -14.12 -15.00 13.46
C THR A 152 -14.79 -14.30 12.26
N ASP A 153 -16.07 -13.97 12.41
CA ASP A 153 -16.87 -13.16 11.49
C ASP A 153 -17.00 -11.69 11.94
N ARG A 154 -16.55 -11.39 13.17
CA ARG A 154 -16.73 -10.09 13.83
C ARG A 154 -15.90 -8.98 13.21
N LEU A 155 -14.97 -9.30 12.31
CA LEU A 155 -14.22 -8.30 11.55
C LEU A 155 -15.10 -7.37 10.72
N ILE A 156 -16.37 -7.71 10.50
CA ILE A 156 -17.34 -6.79 9.89
C ILE A 156 -17.48 -5.45 10.64
N TYR A 157 -17.25 -5.43 11.95
CA TYR A 157 -17.38 -4.22 12.78
C TYR A 157 -16.29 -3.18 12.53
N THR A 158 -15.20 -3.53 11.85
CA THR A 158 -14.15 -2.58 11.48
C THR A 158 -14.49 -1.76 10.24
N ILE A 159 -15.51 -2.16 9.46
CA ILE A 159 -15.88 -1.52 8.19
C ILE A 159 -16.13 -0.02 8.35
N PRO A 160 -16.94 0.47 9.33
CA PRO A 160 -17.21 1.89 9.48
C PRO A 160 -15.93 2.72 9.73
N ILE A 161 -14.95 2.15 10.44
CA ILE A 161 -13.67 2.80 10.71
C ILE A 161 -12.83 2.91 9.44
N VAL A 162 -12.79 1.85 8.63
CA VAL A 162 -12.06 1.88 7.34
C VAL A 162 -12.72 2.85 6.36
N VAL A 163 -14.06 2.89 6.31
CA VAL A 163 -14.82 3.88 5.51
C VAL A 163 -14.45 5.30 5.94
N TYR A 164 -14.47 5.57 7.25
CA TYR A 164 -14.06 6.88 7.78
C TYR A 164 -12.60 7.22 7.40
N ALA A 165 -11.67 6.28 7.54
CA ALA A 165 -10.26 6.50 7.23
C ALA A 165 -10.04 6.85 5.75
N ILE A 166 -10.72 6.16 4.82
CA ILE A 166 -10.65 6.43 3.39
C ILE A 166 -11.28 7.79 3.06
N PHE A 167 -12.47 8.10 3.57
CA PHE A 167 -13.13 9.38 3.33
C PHE A 167 -12.34 10.55 3.92
N ARG A 168 -11.77 10.39 5.11
CA ARG A 168 -10.90 11.38 5.73
C ARG A 168 -9.62 11.58 4.91
N SER A 169 -9.05 10.51 4.37
CA SER A 169 -7.88 10.58 3.48
C SER A 169 -8.21 11.35 2.19
N LEU A 170 -9.35 11.07 1.55
CA LEU A 170 -9.83 11.85 0.39
C LEU A 170 -9.99 13.33 0.76
N TYR A 171 -10.61 13.65 1.90
CA TYR A 171 -10.76 15.03 2.37
C TYR A 171 -9.42 15.76 2.51
N ILE A 172 -8.40 15.12 3.08
CA ILE A 172 -7.05 15.72 3.22
C ILE A 172 -6.41 15.93 1.84
N ILE A 173 -6.60 15.01 0.91
CA ILE A 173 -6.04 15.10 -0.44
C ILE A 173 -6.69 16.24 -1.23
N TYR A 174 -8.02 16.33 -1.22
CA TYR A 174 -8.78 17.31 -2.01
C TYR A 174 -8.83 18.70 -1.40
N ILE A 175 -9.10 18.78 -0.09
CA ILE A 175 -9.38 20.07 0.57
C ILE A 175 -8.11 20.67 1.16
N LYS A 176 -7.27 19.86 1.80
CA LYS A 176 -6.01 20.36 2.39
C LYS A 176 -4.84 20.39 1.39
N ASN A 177 -5.02 19.86 0.17
CA ASN A 177 -3.99 19.77 -0.87
C ASN A 177 -2.66 19.13 -0.40
N MET A 178 -2.71 18.27 0.62
CA MET A 178 -1.52 17.62 1.19
C MET A 178 -1.11 16.33 0.45
N GLY A 179 -1.65 16.08 -0.75
CA GLY A 179 -1.38 14.85 -1.50
C GLY A 179 0.10 14.62 -1.85
N HIS A 180 0.93 15.68 -1.87
CA HIS A 180 2.33 15.61 -2.33
C HIS A 180 3.24 14.77 -1.42
N ASN A 181 2.85 14.60 -0.15
CA ASN A 181 3.57 13.76 0.79
C ASN A 181 2.56 12.90 1.56
N PRO A 182 2.17 11.74 0.99
CA PRO A 182 1.23 10.78 1.59
C PRO A 182 1.51 10.51 3.07
N THR A 183 2.79 10.29 3.38
CA THR A 183 3.24 10.00 4.75
C THR A 183 2.96 11.18 5.67
N LYS A 184 3.34 12.41 5.29
CA LYS A 184 3.01 13.59 6.09
C LYS A 184 1.51 13.88 6.14
N ALA A 185 0.76 13.63 5.09
CA ALA A 185 -0.70 13.84 5.05
C ALA A 185 -1.41 12.98 6.09
N ILE A 186 -1.02 11.69 6.20
CA ILE A 186 -1.54 10.78 7.22
C ILE A 186 -1.06 11.20 8.61
N LEU A 187 0.25 11.42 8.78
CA LEU A 187 0.85 11.74 10.07
C LEU A 187 0.46 13.11 10.64
N SER A 188 0.02 14.03 9.79
CA SER A 188 -0.43 15.36 10.20
C SER A 188 -1.90 15.39 10.62
N ASP A 189 -2.71 14.39 10.24
CA ASP A 189 -4.14 14.39 10.55
C ASP A 189 -4.46 13.38 11.66
N TRP A 190 -4.72 13.93 12.84
CA TRP A 190 -5.12 13.16 14.01
C TRP A 190 -6.32 12.24 13.73
N GLY A 191 -7.25 12.64 12.86
CA GLY A 191 -8.42 11.81 12.53
C GLY A 191 -8.05 10.49 11.85
N VAL A 192 -7.14 10.51 10.88
CA VAL A 192 -6.67 9.28 10.20
C VAL A 192 -5.82 8.43 11.14
N LEU A 193 -4.96 9.05 11.94
CA LEU A 193 -4.14 8.33 12.93
C LEU A 193 -4.99 7.64 14.00
N PHE A 194 -5.97 8.35 14.58
CA PHE A 194 -6.89 7.76 15.54
C PHE A 194 -7.73 6.65 14.91
N ALA A 195 -8.24 6.84 13.69
CA ALA A 195 -8.98 5.80 12.99
C ALA A 195 -8.11 4.55 12.76
N GLY A 196 -6.86 4.72 12.33
CA GLY A 196 -5.91 3.62 12.18
C GLY A 196 -5.61 2.92 13.50
N LEU A 197 -5.41 3.68 14.58
CA LEU A 197 -5.14 3.11 15.91
C LEU A 197 -6.35 2.35 16.44
N ILE A 198 -7.55 2.93 16.38
CA ILE A 198 -8.80 2.27 16.79
C ILE A 198 -9.00 1.01 15.96
N TRP A 199 -8.74 1.06 14.65
CA TRP A 199 -8.83 -0.10 13.78
C TRP A 199 -7.87 -1.22 14.20
N VAL A 200 -6.59 -0.91 14.46
CA VAL A 200 -5.60 -1.91 14.93
C VAL A 200 -6.04 -2.51 16.26
N VAL A 201 -6.43 -1.67 17.22
CA VAL A 201 -6.91 -2.13 18.53
C VAL A 201 -8.12 -3.05 18.38
N LEU A 202 -9.08 -2.69 17.51
CA LEU A 202 -10.29 -3.47 17.29
C LEU A 202 -9.98 -4.82 16.64
N VAL A 203 -9.13 -4.85 15.60
CA VAL A 203 -8.68 -6.10 14.95
C VAL A 203 -7.96 -7.01 15.94
N VAL A 204 -7.00 -6.48 16.70
CA VAL A 204 -6.27 -7.25 17.72
C VAL A 204 -7.24 -7.76 18.79
N THR A 205 -8.13 -6.92 19.27
CA THR A 205 -9.13 -7.32 20.29
C THR A 205 -10.00 -8.44 19.76
N ILE A 206 -10.55 -8.33 18.54
CA ILE A 206 -11.36 -9.41 17.93
C ILE A 206 -10.56 -10.71 17.84
N MET A 207 -9.36 -10.65 17.25
CA MET A 207 -8.53 -11.84 17.04
C MET A 207 -8.13 -12.55 18.34
N TYR A 208 -7.85 -11.81 19.41
CA TYR A 208 -7.50 -12.39 20.71
C TYR A 208 -8.73 -12.72 21.57
N SER A 209 -9.84 -12.01 21.41
CA SER A 209 -11.08 -12.26 22.16
C SER A 209 -11.77 -13.56 21.73
N ASP A 210 -11.72 -13.92 20.45
CA ASP A 210 -12.25 -15.20 19.96
C ASP A 210 -11.34 -16.39 20.29
N PHE A 211 -10.10 -16.18 20.75
CA PHE A 211 -9.31 -17.25 21.37
C PHE A 211 -9.84 -17.65 22.76
N GLY A 212 -10.83 -16.94 23.30
CA GLY A 212 -11.41 -17.19 24.62
C GLY A 212 -12.93 -17.22 24.72
N ILE A 213 -13.70 -16.82 23.70
CA ILE A 213 -15.17 -16.77 23.81
C ILE A 213 -15.87 -17.20 22.52
N ARG A 214 -16.05 -18.52 22.37
CA ARG A 214 -17.15 -19.09 21.59
C ARG A 214 -18.46 -18.63 22.23
N PHE A 215 -19.08 -17.60 21.66
CA PHE A 215 -20.52 -17.44 21.80
C PHE A 215 -21.14 -18.23 20.67
N ASP A 216 -21.42 -19.51 20.94
CA ASP A 216 -22.37 -20.28 20.15
C ASP A 216 -23.74 -19.59 20.29
N LEU A 217 -24.22 -18.98 19.21
CA LEU A 217 -25.61 -18.55 19.04
C LEU A 217 -26.23 -19.35 17.90
#